data_AF-A0A9D9I9S9-F1
#
_entry.id   AF-A0A9D9I9S9-F1
#
_cell.length_a   1.000
_cell.length_b   1.000
_cell.length_c   1.000
_cell.angle_alpha   90.00
_cell.angle_beta   90.00
_cell.angle_gamma   90.00
#
_symmetry.space_group_name_H-M   'P 1'
#
loop_
_entity.id
_entity.type
_entity.pdbx_description
1 polymer ?
#
loop_
_entity_poly.entity_id
_entity_poly.type
_entity_poly.pdbx_seq_one_letter_code
_entity_poly.pdbx_strand_id
1 'polypeptide(L)'
;MFENCLKLGIVYKDTWEIALNQIRTLIDTKDTVDDKLTSQKIGAIETIQYSVKQWMHSDLPTKTTSKILFLGSSKASEAWIPVLKPQISKYGVDIRWSGKHAAIWISRKIKDASEYLKFYEELKKYPIPESCLLLLENCEGKDKLFFEKIAKLAFSPNKVLPIWNPLWPFAKKFEYLTSIQQTIYGVFQFYYNGLEEFMNS
;
A
#
# COMPACT_ATOMS: atom_id res chain seq x y z
N MET A 1 -18.59 -30.31 7.48
CA MET A 1 -18.45 -29.02 8.18
C MET A 1 -17.80 -28.08 7.21
N PHE A 2 -18.52 -27.07 6.70
CA PHE A 2 -17.93 -26.09 5.80
C PHE A 2 -17.00 -25.20 6.63
N GLU A 3 -15.71 -25.23 6.34
CA GLU A 3 -14.81 -24.16 6.76
C GLU A 3 -15.40 -22.86 6.20
N ASN A 4 -15.76 -21.91 7.08
CA ASN A 4 -16.30 -20.62 6.67
C ASN A 4 -15.19 -19.87 5.93
N CYS A 5 -15.17 -19.96 4.60
CA CYS A 5 -14.29 -19.19 3.75
C CYS A 5 -14.65 -17.70 3.88
N LEU A 6 -13.73 -16.92 4.45
CA LEU A 6 -13.96 -15.50 4.70
C LEU A 6 -13.70 -14.73 3.41
N LYS A 7 -14.56 -13.75 3.09
CA LYS A 7 -14.47 -12.98 1.84
C LYS A 7 -13.88 -11.60 2.11
N LEU A 8 -12.80 -11.27 1.40
CA LEU A 8 -12.18 -9.95 1.40
C LEU A 8 -12.36 -9.29 0.03
N GLY A 9 -13.23 -8.28 -0.03
CA GLY A 9 -13.38 -7.41 -1.19
C GLY A 9 -12.30 -6.33 -1.20
N ILE A 10 -11.54 -6.20 -2.28
CA ILE A 10 -10.48 -5.22 -2.44
C ILE A 10 -10.90 -4.20 -3.49
N VAL A 11 -11.04 -2.95 -3.05
CA VAL A 11 -11.42 -1.81 -3.91
C VAL A 11 -10.15 -1.03 -4.27
N TYR A 12 -9.84 -0.89 -5.56
CA TYR A 12 -8.57 -0.32 -5.99
C TYR A 12 -8.67 0.63 -7.20
N LYS A 13 -7.75 1.61 -7.20
CA LYS A 13 -7.22 2.39 -8.35
C LYS A 13 -6.50 1.50 -9.35
N ASP A 14 -6.69 1.59 -10.67
CA ASP A 14 -5.78 0.99 -11.68
C ASP A 14 -4.30 1.32 -11.40
N THR A 15 -4.01 2.53 -10.88
CA THR A 15 -2.66 2.96 -10.46
C THR A 15 -2.04 2.10 -9.34
N TRP A 16 -2.85 1.32 -8.63
CA TRP A 16 -2.47 0.49 -7.48
C TRP A 16 -2.51 -1.00 -7.79
N GLU A 17 -2.57 -1.39 -9.07
CA GLU A 17 -2.60 -2.80 -9.50
C GLU A 17 -1.41 -3.61 -8.94
N ILE A 18 -0.22 -3.01 -8.85
CA ILE A 18 0.94 -3.67 -8.24
C ILE A 18 0.68 -4.01 -6.76
N ALA A 19 0.08 -3.09 -6.01
CA ALA A 19 -0.25 -3.32 -4.60
C ALA A 19 -1.37 -4.36 -4.43
N LEU A 20 -2.35 -4.37 -5.35
CA LEU A 20 -3.38 -5.41 -5.41
C LEU A 20 -2.78 -6.79 -5.64
N ASN A 21 -1.90 -6.92 -6.64
CA ASN A 21 -1.26 -8.19 -6.94
C ASN A 21 -0.42 -8.67 -5.77
N GLN A 22 0.30 -7.76 -5.10
CA GLN A 22 1.09 -8.10 -3.92
C GLN A 22 0.23 -8.68 -2.79
N ILE A 23 -0.88 -8.02 -2.42
CA ILE A 23 -1.72 -8.52 -1.32
C ILE A 23 -2.36 -9.87 -1.66
N ARG A 24 -2.75 -10.07 -2.93
CA ARG A 24 -3.29 -11.35 -3.39
C ARG A 24 -2.25 -12.46 -3.29
N THR A 25 -1.06 -12.24 -3.83
CA THR A 25 0.03 -13.21 -3.72
C THR A 25 0.33 -13.57 -2.28
N LEU A 26 0.34 -12.59 -1.36
CA LEU A 26 0.55 -12.85 0.06
C LEU A 26 -0.57 -13.70 0.69
N ILE A 27 -1.83 -13.42 0.35
CA ILE A 27 -2.98 -14.21 0.83
C ILE A 27 -2.93 -15.64 0.25
N ASP A 28 -2.79 -15.76 -1.06
CA ASP A 28 -2.78 -17.05 -1.78
C ASP A 28 -1.58 -17.94 -1.36
N THR A 29 -0.42 -17.34 -1.06
CA THR A 29 0.79 -18.07 -0.62
C THR A 29 0.65 -18.57 0.83
N LYS A 30 -0.05 -17.84 1.71
CA LYS A 30 -0.30 -18.29 3.09
C LYS A 30 -1.31 -19.44 3.16
N ASP A 31 -2.23 -19.52 2.21
CA ASP A 31 -3.13 -20.67 2.07
C ASP A 31 -2.42 -21.93 1.50
N THR A 32 -1.19 -21.80 0.99
CA THR A 32 -0.41 -22.92 0.41
C THR A 32 0.77 -23.37 1.26
N VAL A 33 1.25 -22.56 2.21
CA VAL A 33 2.35 -22.92 3.13
C VAL A 33 1.78 -23.21 4.52
N ASP A 34 1.88 -24.46 4.95
CA ASP A 34 1.55 -24.93 6.31
C ASP A 34 2.57 -24.38 7.34
N ASP A 35 2.66 -23.04 7.46
CA ASP A 35 3.69 -22.39 8.27
C ASP A 35 3.16 -22.11 9.68
N LYS A 36 3.68 -22.90 10.63
CA LYS A 36 3.32 -22.98 12.05
C LYS A 36 3.64 -21.72 12.89
N LEU A 37 3.88 -20.56 12.29
CA LEU A 37 4.54 -19.44 12.97
C LEU A 37 3.74 -18.13 13.12
N THR A 38 2.44 -18.12 12.83
CA THR A 38 1.56 -17.04 13.33
C THR A 38 0.28 -17.63 13.92
N SER A 39 0.04 -17.31 15.18
CA SER A 39 -1.01 -17.87 16.03
C SER A 39 -2.39 -17.41 15.57
N GLN A 40 -3.35 -18.34 15.58
CA GLN A 40 -4.74 -18.30 15.08
C GLN A 40 -4.93 -18.47 13.55
N LYS A 41 -5.45 -19.66 13.20
CA LYS A 41 -5.90 -20.03 11.86
C LYS A 41 -7.10 -19.15 11.46
N ILE A 42 -6.84 -18.06 10.73
CA ILE A 42 -7.88 -17.55 9.83
C ILE A 42 -8.15 -18.68 8.83
N GLY A 43 -9.41 -19.04 8.62
CA GLY A 43 -9.77 -19.95 7.53
C GLY A 43 -9.39 -19.35 6.16
N ALA A 44 -9.47 -20.14 5.09
CA ALA A 44 -9.17 -19.67 3.74
C ALA A 44 -9.85 -18.32 3.44
N ILE A 45 -9.10 -17.38 2.84
CA ILE A 45 -9.61 -16.05 2.51
C ILE A 45 -9.82 -15.96 0.99
N GLU A 46 -11.07 -15.84 0.56
CA GLU A 46 -11.39 -15.55 -0.84
C GLU A 46 -11.28 -14.05 -1.11
N THR A 47 -10.43 -13.66 -2.06
CA THR A 47 -10.30 -12.26 -2.49
C THR A 47 -11.22 -11.94 -3.67
N ILE A 48 -11.98 -10.84 -3.57
CA ILE A 48 -12.85 -10.33 -4.63
C ILE A 48 -12.37 -8.94 -5.03
N GLN A 49 -12.29 -8.65 -6.31
CA GLN A 49 -11.75 -7.38 -6.80
C GLN A 49 -12.83 -6.45 -7.31
N TYR A 50 -12.70 -5.17 -6.94
CA TYR A 50 -13.55 -4.12 -7.43
C TYR A 50 -12.70 -2.94 -7.88
N SER A 51 -12.84 -2.53 -9.13
CA SER A 51 -12.37 -1.21 -9.51
C SER A 51 -13.17 -0.14 -8.77
N VAL A 52 -12.56 1.02 -8.49
CA VAL A 52 -13.30 2.16 -7.89
C VAL A 52 -14.56 2.52 -8.70
N LYS A 53 -14.52 2.40 -10.03
CA LYS A 53 -15.68 2.65 -10.89
C LYS A 53 -16.82 1.66 -10.59
N GLN A 54 -16.53 0.36 -10.56
CA GLN A 54 -17.54 -0.67 -10.22
C GLN A 54 -18.09 -0.45 -8.81
N TRP A 55 -17.23 -0.13 -7.84
CA TRP A 55 -17.65 0.11 -6.46
C TRP A 55 -18.61 1.29 -6.33
N MET A 56 -18.33 2.40 -7.03
CA MET A 56 -19.13 3.63 -6.93
C MET A 56 -20.45 3.58 -7.72
N HIS A 57 -20.54 2.75 -8.77
CA HIS A 57 -21.69 2.69 -9.67
C HIS A 57 -22.59 1.47 -9.46
N SER A 58 -22.42 0.74 -8.36
CA SER A 58 -23.19 -0.48 -8.07
C SER A 58 -23.80 -0.44 -6.68
N ASP A 59 -24.73 -1.36 -6.42
CA ASP A 59 -25.30 -1.57 -5.09
C ASP A 59 -24.34 -2.35 -4.16
N LEU A 60 -23.13 -2.70 -4.62
CA LEU A 60 -22.13 -3.48 -3.86
C LEU A 60 -21.85 -2.92 -2.46
N PRO A 61 -21.70 -1.59 -2.24
CA PRO A 61 -21.46 -1.04 -0.91
C PRO A 61 -22.58 -1.36 0.10
N THR A 62 -23.81 -1.58 -0.38
CA THR A 62 -24.98 -1.84 0.47
C THR A 62 -25.31 -3.33 0.62
N LYS A 63 -24.94 -4.15 -0.36
CA LYS A 63 -25.32 -5.58 -0.42
C LYS A 63 -24.21 -6.55 -0.03
N THR A 64 -22.97 -6.08 0.07
CA THR A 64 -21.84 -6.97 0.36
C THR A 64 -21.84 -7.46 1.81
N THR A 65 -21.72 -8.77 1.98
CA THR A 65 -21.48 -9.38 3.29
C THR A 65 -19.98 -9.49 3.61
N SER A 66 -19.13 -9.30 2.60
CA SER A 66 -17.67 -9.37 2.69
C SER A 66 -17.07 -8.23 3.53
N LYS A 67 -15.89 -8.50 4.09
CA LYS A 67 -14.99 -7.45 4.60
C LYS A 67 -14.41 -6.70 3.40
N ILE A 68 -14.24 -5.38 3.50
CA ILE A 68 -13.84 -4.51 2.40
C ILE A 68 -12.55 -3.78 2.75
N LEU A 69 -11.54 -3.90 1.89
CA LEU A 69 -10.28 -3.16 1.96
C LEU A 69 -10.20 -2.17 0.80
N PHE A 70 -10.06 -0.89 1.11
CA PHE A 70 -9.74 0.14 0.12
C PHE A 70 -8.22 0.30 -0.01
N LEU A 71 -7.71 0.11 -1.23
CA LEU A 71 -6.30 0.32 -1.56
C LEU A 71 -6.06 1.71 -2.13
N GLY A 72 -5.35 2.52 -1.36
CA GLY A 72 -4.86 3.83 -1.75
C GLY A 72 -5.92 4.93 -1.66
N SER A 73 -5.47 6.13 -2.02
CA SER A 73 -6.31 7.33 -2.02
C SER A 73 -7.22 7.37 -3.25
N SER A 74 -8.52 7.40 -3.01
CA SER A 74 -9.57 7.45 -4.02
C SER A 74 -10.83 8.11 -3.45
N LYS A 75 -11.72 8.60 -4.30
CA LYS A 75 -13.04 9.11 -3.87
C LYS A 75 -13.83 8.09 -3.05
N ALA A 76 -13.68 6.80 -3.35
CA ALA A 76 -14.32 5.72 -2.61
C ALA A 76 -13.76 5.62 -1.18
N SER A 77 -12.43 5.62 -1.02
CA SER A 77 -11.81 5.58 0.31
C SER A 77 -12.04 6.85 1.12
N GLU A 78 -12.01 8.03 0.49
CA GLU A 78 -12.23 9.33 1.14
C GLU A 78 -13.54 9.41 1.92
N ALA A 79 -14.62 8.83 1.39
CA ALA A 79 -15.91 8.79 2.06
C ALA A 79 -15.87 7.99 3.38
N TRP A 80 -14.99 7.01 3.48
CA TRP A 80 -14.86 6.13 4.64
C TRP A 80 -13.79 6.61 5.64
N ILE A 81 -12.76 7.34 5.21
CA ILE A 81 -11.66 7.79 6.11
C ILE A 81 -12.17 8.42 7.43
N PRO A 82 -13.21 9.28 7.48
CA PRO A 82 -13.67 9.88 8.72
C PRO A 82 -14.25 8.90 9.75
N VAL A 83 -14.79 7.75 9.29
CA VAL A 83 -15.43 6.76 10.15
C VAL A 83 -14.52 5.59 10.51
N LEU A 84 -13.38 5.45 9.82
CA LEU A 84 -12.39 4.41 10.10
C LEU A 84 -11.46 4.83 11.24
N LYS A 85 -11.25 3.91 12.19
CA LYS A 85 -10.34 4.15 13.32
C LYS A 85 -8.89 3.91 12.87
N PRO A 86 -7.95 4.82 13.20
CA PRO A 86 -6.54 4.62 12.90
C PRO A 86 -5.96 3.49 13.74
N GLN A 87 -5.18 2.61 13.12
CA GLN A 87 -4.62 1.43 13.77
C GLN A 87 -3.09 1.43 13.65
N ILE A 88 -2.59 1.67 12.44
CA ILE A 88 -1.15 1.79 12.17
C ILE A 88 -0.93 3.11 11.42
N SER A 89 0.01 3.93 11.88
CA SER A 89 0.44 5.13 11.15
C SER A 89 1.96 5.23 11.17
N LYS A 90 2.60 5.04 10.01
CA LYS A 90 4.06 5.04 9.91
C LYS A 90 4.52 5.44 8.51
N TYR A 91 5.58 6.25 8.44
CA TYR A 91 6.13 6.79 7.17
C TYR A 91 5.08 7.41 6.25
N GLY A 92 4.04 8.04 6.82
CA GLY A 92 2.94 8.64 6.06
C GLY A 92 1.93 7.66 5.46
N VAL A 93 2.00 6.39 5.87
CA VAL A 93 1.03 5.35 5.56
C VAL A 93 0.14 5.15 6.79
N ASP A 94 -1.15 5.36 6.61
CA ASP A 94 -2.18 5.14 7.60
C ASP A 94 -3.01 3.91 7.21
N ILE A 95 -3.08 2.95 8.12
CA ILE A 95 -3.96 1.79 8.03
C ILE A 95 -5.06 2.00 9.04
N ARG A 96 -6.29 1.95 8.57
CA ARG A 96 -7.48 2.22 9.36
C ARG A 96 -8.50 1.13 9.11
N TRP A 97 -9.21 0.67 10.13
CA TRP A 97 -10.38 -0.19 9.95
C TRP A 97 -11.43 0.03 11.03
N SER A 98 -12.68 -0.28 10.69
CA SER A 98 -13.82 -0.28 11.59
C SER A 98 -14.93 -1.16 11.00
N GLY A 99 -15.41 -2.13 11.79
CA GLY A 99 -16.46 -3.07 11.37
C GLY A 99 -16.08 -3.80 10.07
N LYS A 100 -16.82 -3.55 9.00
CA LYS A 100 -16.60 -4.24 7.71
C LYS A 100 -15.60 -3.56 6.78
N HIS A 101 -15.08 -2.39 7.13
CA HIS A 101 -14.30 -1.57 6.21
C HIS A 101 -12.89 -1.32 6.75
N ALA A 102 -11.90 -1.42 5.86
CA ALA A 102 -10.51 -1.09 6.08
C ALA A 102 -9.98 -0.22 4.95
N ALA A 103 -8.99 0.61 5.20
CA ALA A 103 -8.32 1.43 4.19
C ALA A 103 -6.81 1.49 4.47
N ILE A 104 -6.02 1.31 3.41
CA ILE A 104 -4.61 1.66 3.37
C ILE A 104 -4.52 3.00 2.64
N TRP A 105 -4.09 4.04 3.35
CA TRP A 105 -4.13 5.41 2.89
C TRP A 105 -2.77 6.10 3.06
N ILE A 106 -2.33 6.86 2.05
CA ILE A 106 -1.14 7.71 2.20
C ILE A 106 -1.58 9.06 2.78
N SER A 107 -1.45 9.22 4.09
CA SER A 107 -1.83 10.46 4.80
C SER A 107 -0.87 11.61 4.49
N ARG A 108 0.40 11.29 4.23
CA ARG A 108 1.39 12.25 3.76
C ARG A 108 2.46 11.56 2.93
N LYS A 109 3.01 12.32 2.00
CA LYS A 109 4.27 11.93 1.34
C LYS A 109 5.43 12.03 2.33
N ILE A 110 6.45 11.22 2.09
CA ILE A 110 7.75 11.36 2.75
C ILE A 110 8.30 12.75 2.44
N LYS A 111 8.86 13.41 3.46
CA LYS A 111 9.21 14.83 3.40
C LYS A 111 10.68 15.10 3.20
N ASP A 112 11.54 14.13 3.43
CA ASP A 112 12.99 14.30 3.31
C ASP A 112 13.71 12.97 3.07
N ALA A 113 14.97 13.09 2.65
CA ALA A 113 15.81 11.94 2.31
C ALA A 113 16.14 11.05 3.53
N SER A 114 16.24 11.61 4.74
CA SER A 114 16.54 10.83 5.95
C SER A 114 15.36 9.95 6.32
N GLU A 115 14.14 10.50 6.27
CA GLU A 115 12.91 9.75 6.43
C GLU A 115 12.79 8.65 5.36
N TYR A 116 13.07 8.97 4.09
CA TYR A 116 13.03 7.98 3.01
C TYR A 116 13.99 6.81 3.25
N LEU A 117 15.22 7.07 3.69
CA LEU A 117 16.19 6.00 3.94
C LEU A 117 15.74 5.06 5.05
N LYS A 118 15.19 5.59 6.15
CA LYS A 118 14.63 4.77 7.24
C LYS A 118 13.45 3.92 6.76
N PHE A 119 12.55 4.55 6.00
CA PHE A 119 11.43 3.89 5.36
C PHE A 119 11.90 2.74 4.45
N TYR A 120 12.89 3.02 3.61
CA TYR A 120 13.39 2.08 2.61
C TYR A 120 14.10 0.88 3.24
N GLU A 121 14.89 1.09 4.31
CA GLU A 121 15.52 0.01 5.08
C GLU A 121 14.49 -0.88 5.78
N GLU A 122 13.34 -0.34 6.18
CA GLU A 122 12.23 -1.18 6.66
C GLU A 122 11.50 -1.90 5.54
N LEU A 123 11.28 -1.22 4.41
CA LEU A 123 10.60 -1.81 3.26
C LEU A 123 11.37 -3.03 2.76
N LYS A 124 12.71 -2.95 2.67
CA LYS A 124 13.62 -4.04 2.27
C LYS A 124 13.50 -5.34 3.07
N LYS A 125 12.88 -5.31 4.25
CA LYS A 125 12.64 -6.51 5.07
C LYS A 125 11.53 -7.38 4.49
N TYR A 126 10.78 -6.87 3.52
CA TYR A 126 9.66 -7.56 2.87
C TYR A 126 10.02 -8.01 1.45
N PRO A 127 9.34 -9.03 0.90
CA PRO A 127 9.55 -9.50 -0.46
C PRO A 127 8.89 -8.54 -1.47
N ILE A 128 9.53 -7.39 -1.71
CA ILE A 128 9.03 -6.34 -2.61
C ILE A 128 9.24 -6.76 -4.07
N PRO A 129 8.28 -6.49 -4.97
CA PRO A 129 8.49 -6.63 -6.41
C PRO A 129 9.66 -5.77 -6.90
N GLU A 130 10.54 -6.35 -7.72
CA GLU A 130 11.72 -5.68 -8.29
C GLU A 130 11.35 -4.39 -9.03
N SER A 131 10.20 -4.37 -9.72
CA SER A 131 9.64 -3.19 -10.39
C SER A 131 9.46 -1.96 -9.48
N CYS A 132 9.37 -2.16 -8.17
CA CYS A 132 9.25 -1.10 -7.16
C CYS A 132 10.59 -0.73 -6.50
N LEU A 133 11.63 -1.54 -6.69
CA LEU A 133 13.00 -1.33 -6.21
C LEU A 133 13.87 -0.51 -7.19
N LEU A 134 13.43 -0.41 -8.45
CA LEU A 134 14.14 0.23 -9.59
C LEU A 134 14.63 1.68 -9.38
N LEU A 135 14.28 2.34 -8.28
CA LEU A 135 14.86 3.63 -7.91
C LEU A 135 16.34 3.54 -7.49
N LEU A 136 16.76 2.42 -6.90
CA LEU A 136 18.10 2.29 -6.33
C LEU A 136 19.02 1.43 -7.20
N GLU A 137 18.50 0.37 -7.82
CA GLU A 137 19.29 -0.51 -8.70
C GLU A 137 19.62 0.14 -10.05
N ASN A 138 18.73 0.96 -10.64
CA ASN A 138 19.11 1.78 -11.81
C ASN A 138 20.00 2.99 -11.45
N CYS A 139 20.28 3.21 -10.15
CA CYS A 139 21.35 4.08 -9.70
C CYS A 139 22.64 3.30 -9.42
N GLU A 140 22.66 1.96 -9.52
CA GLU A 140 23.93 1.22 -9.52
C GLU A 140 24.68 1.54 -10.81
N GLY A 141 25.75 2.33 -10.66
CA GLY A 141 26.48 2.98 -11.75
C GLY A 141 26.43 4.52 -11.70
N LYS A 142 25.58 5.11 -10.85
CA LYS A 142 25.56 6.55 -10.56
C LYS A 142 25.73 6.78 -9.06
N ASP A 143 26.83 7.42 -8.71
CA ASP A 143 27.34 7.63 -7.36
C ASP A 143 26.27 8.08 -6.33
N LYS A 144 26.45 7.76 -5.04
CA LYS A 144 25.57 8.09 -3.91
C LYS A 144 25.14 9.57 -3.91
N LEU A 145 26.03 10.43 -4.41
CA LEU A 145 25.84 11.86 -4.61
C LEU A 145 24.67 12.20 -5.57
N PHE A 146 24.46 11.41 -6.62
CA PHE A 146 23.35 11.59 -7.56
C PHE A 146 22.01 11.29 -6.89
N PHE A 147 21.93 10.19 -6.14
CA PHE A 147 20.74 9.84 -5.36
C PHE A 147 20.42 10.92 -4.33
N GLU A 148 21.43 11.38 -3.57
CA GLU A 148 21.23 12.47 -2.61
C GLU A 148 20.75 13.76 -3.26
N LYS A 149 21.24 14.10 -4.46
CA LYS A 149 20.74 15.24 -5.24
C LYS A 149 19.28 15.03 -5.65
N ILE A 150 18.91 13.88 -6.21
CA ILE A 150 17.52 13.60 -6.60
C ILE A 150 16.58 13.60 -5.39
N ALA A 151 16.96 12.97 -4.28
CA ALA A 151 16.16 12.93 -3.06
C ALA A 151 15.99 14.32 -2.45
N LYS A 152 17.07 15.12 -2.33
CA LYS A 152 16.99 16.51 -1.87
C LYS A 152 16.07 17.35 -2.76
N LEU A 153 16.11 17.13 -4.08
CA LEU A 153 15.26 17.83 -5.04
C LEU A 153 13.80 17.39 -4.97
N ALA A 154 13.52 16.09 -4.92
CA ALA A 154 12.18 15.51 -4.83
C ALA A 154 11.45 15.90 -3.54
N PHE A 155 12.20 16.09 -2.46
CA PHE A 155 11.68 16.43 -1.14
C PHE A 155 11.85 17.90 -0.75
N SER A 156 12.35 18.75 -1.66
CA SER A 156 12.56 20.17 -1.36
C SER A 156 11.24 20.88 -1.01
N PRO A 157 11.17 21.62 0.10
CA PRO A 157 9.95 22.33 0.53
C PRO A 157 9.52 23.43 -0.46
N ASN A 158 10.46 23.98 -1.23
CA ASN A 158 10.20 24.95 -2.31
C ASN A 158 9.92 24.20 -3.62
N LYS A 159 8.69 23.66 -3.75
CA LYS A 159 8.24 22.70 -4.78
C LYS A 159 8.23 23.17 -6.24
N VAL A 160 8.76 24.35 -6.57
CA VAL A 160 8.78 24.83 -7.95
C VAL A 160 10.12 24.52 -8.59
N LEU A 161 10.35 23.24 -8.90
CA LEU A 161 11.39 22.88 -9.85
C LEU A 161 10.88 23.22 -11.24
N PRO A 162 11.57 24.08 -11.99
CA PRO A 162 11.15 24.39 -13.34
C PRO A 162 11.26 23.18 -14.25
N ILE A 163 10.34 23.04 -15.21
CA ILE A 163 10.31 21.91 -16.16
C ILE A 163 11.61 21.82 -16.99
N TRP A 164 12.32 22.95 -17.15
CA TRP A 164 13.62 23.02 -17.82
C TRP A 164 14.82 22.49 -17.01
N ASN A 165 14.65 22.15 -15.73
CA ASN A 165 15.73 21.53 -14.96
C ASN A 165 15.91 20.06 -15.41
N PRO A 166 17.11 19.61 -15.82
CA PRO A 166 17.33 18.25 -16.31
C PRO A 166 17.06 17.15 -15.26
N LEU A 167 17.04 17.49 -13.98
CA LEU A 167 16.72 16.57 -12.88
C LEU A 167 15.21 16.53 -12.54
N TRP A 168 14.41 17.44 -13.09
CA TRP A 168 12.95 17.49 -12.89
C TRP A 168 12.22 16.17 -13.19
N PRO A 169 12.43 15.50 -14.35
CA PRO A 169 11.74 14.24 -14.64
C PRO A 169 12.13 13.13 -13.65
N PHE A 170 13.38 13.10 -13.21
CA PHE A 170 13.86 12.13 -12.23
C PHE A 170 13.26 12.38 -10.84
N ALA A 171 13.20 13.63 -10.39
CA ALA A 171 12.57 14.00 -9.12
C ALA A 171 11.08 13.67 -9.10
N LYS A 172 10.34 13.94 -10.20
CA LYS A 172 8.92 13.59 -10.32
C LYS A 172 8.69 12.07 -10.33
N LYS A 173 9.53 11.34 -11.05
CA LYS A 173 9.51 9.87 -11.05
C LYS A 173 9.80 9.32 -9.64
N PHE A 174 10.74 9.92 -8.92
CA PHE A 174 11.08 9.57 -7.54
C PHE A 174 9.92 9.78 -6.56
N GLU A 175 9.26 10.94 -6.61
CA GLU A 175 8.05 11.20 -5.79
C GLU A 175 6.93 10.18 -6.07
N TYR A 176 6.72 9.85 -7.34
CA TYR A 176 5.69 8.88 -7.76
C TYR A 176 6.01 7.47 -7.23
N LEU A 177 7.23 7.00 -7.42
CA LEU A 177 7.67 5.68 -6.97
C LEU A 177 7.67 5.57 -5.45
N THR A 178 8.05 6.63 -4.74
CA THR A 178 7.92 6.68 -3.26
C THR A 178 6.48 6.45 -2.82
N SER A 179 5.50 7.02 -3.54
CA SER A 179 4.07 6.84 -3.21
C SER A 179 3.60 5.39 -3.45
N ILE A 180 4.11 4.74 -4.50
CA ILE A 180 3.88 3.31 -4.76
C ILE A 180 4.47 2.47 -3.63
N GLN A 181 5.73 2.71 -3.29
CA GLN A 181 6.42 2.03 -2.21
C GLN A 181 5.69 2.18 -0.87
N GLN A 182 5.21 3.39 -0.53
CA GLN A 182 4.40 3.64 0.66
C GLN A 182 3.12 2.78 0.66
N THR A 183 2.44 2.64 -0.48
CA THR A 183 1.24 1.81 -0.58
C THR A 183 1.56 0.33 -0.39
N ILE A 184 2.63 -0.15 -1.01
CA ILE A 184 3.10 -1.55 -0.87
C ILE A 184 3.52 -1.84 0.57
N TYR A 185 4.22 -0.90 1.20
CA TYR A 185 4.53 -0.99 2.63
C TYR A 185 3.23 -1.11 3.45
N GLY A 186 2.22 -0.32 3.14
CA GLY A 186 0.90 -0.42 3.77
C GLY A 186 0.24 -1.77 3.57
N VAL A 187 0.38 -2.39 2.40
CA VAL A 187 -0.07 -3.76 2.12
C VAL A 187 0.64 -4.76 3.03
N PHE A 188 1.97 -4.69 3.14
CA PHE A 188 2.71 -5.58 4.03
C PHE A 188 2.33 -5.39 5.50
N GLN A 189 2.26 -4.14 5.96
CA GLN A 189 1.86 -3.82 7.33
C GLN A 189 0.44 -4.31 7.63
N PHE A 190 -0.50 -4.12 6.70
CA PHE A 190 -1.86 -4.62 6.86
C PHE A 190 -1.85 -6.15 6.89
N TYR A 191 -1.20 -6.80 5.93
CA TYR A 191 -1.17 -8.25 5.85
C TYR A 191 -0.57 -8.92 7.10
N TYR A 192 0.60 -8.47 7.54
CA TYR A 192 1.31 -9.10 8.67
C TYR A 192 0.77 -8.69 10.05
N ASN A 193 0.23 -7.47 10.19
CA ASN A 193 -0.09 -6.91 11.50
C ASN A 193 -1.57 -6.57 11.71
N GLY A 194 -2.40 -6.55 10.65
CA GLY A 194 -3.79 -6.06 10.74
C GLY A 194 -4.85 -6.93 10.07
N LEU A 195 -4.49 -7.79 9.12
CA LEU A 195 -5.43 -8.58 8.33
C LEU A 195 -6.23 -9.52 9.24
N GLU A 196 -5.56 -10.20 10.15
CA GLU A 196 -6.20 -11.11 11.09
C GLU A 196 -7.21 -10.42 12.00
N GLU A 197 -6.77 -9.37 12.68
CA GLU A 197 -7.62 -8.59 13.58
C GLU A 197 -8.81 -8.00 12.81
N PHE A 198 -8.57 -7.50 11.59
CA PHE A 198 -9.63 -6.98 10.75
C PHE A 198 -10.65 -8.06 10.35
N MET A 199 -10.20 -9.24 9.92
CA MET A 199 -11.09 -10.32 9.51
C MET A 199 -11.91 -10.87 10.67
N ASN A 200 -11.37 -10.85 11.89
CA ASN A 200 -12.03 -11.34 13.11
C ASN A 200 -12.88 -10.28 13.85
N SER A 201 -12.81 -9.00 13.45
CA SER A 201 -13.56 -7.88 14.05
C SER A 201 -15.04 -7.79 13.70
#